data_AF-A0A316DNC6-F1
#
_entry.id   AF-A0A316DNC6-F1
#
_cell.length_a   1.000
_cell.length_b   1.000
_cell.length_c   1.000
_cell.angle_alpha   90.00
_cell.angle_beta   90.00
_cell.angle_gamma   90.00
#
_symmetry.space_group_name_H-M   'P 1'
#
loop_
_entity.id
_entity.type
_entity.pdbx_description
1 polymer ?
#
loop_
_entity_poly.entity_id
_entity_poly.type
_entity_poly.pdbx_seq_one_letter_code
_entity_poly.pdbx_strand_id
1 'polypeptide(L)'
;MKTKNQPIFILLILFSIFFNCKNDKRTEPIEETIVEVEEVIEEPSNVIDIVTRSMEFQSVDTISSGWNTFKYQNLSNETHFFLLDKYPEGKSVDNAITEIAPVFEEGMDLINAGKAEEGFAAFGKLPEWFGDIIFSGGSGLIAPKHTATTTIKLDPGYYIMECYVKMPNGKFHTLMGMAKPLIVADEDSGNIPPEAAVNITLSGEEGITYDKTITKGKQVLSVFVKDQKPHENFIWHDLNLVKLEETASEDALEAWMDWSDPNGLITPVPEGVTFLGGVNDMPAGNTGYFTVDLLPGKYAFISEVPNTKSKGLFKVFEVIE
;
A
#
# COMPACT_ATOMS: atom_id res chain seq x y z
N MET A 1 37.15 -46.17 38.34
CA MET A 1 38.45 -46.69 37.87
C MET A 1 38.35 -48.17 37.55
N LYS A 2 38.36 -48.53 36.26
CA LYS A 2 38.86 -49.82 35.74
C LYS A 2 38.87 -49.73 34.21
N THR A 3 40.06 -49.49 33.69
CA THR A 3 40.48 -49.62 32.29
C THR A 3 40.51 -51.09 31.87
N LYS A 4 40.31 -51.37 30.57
CA LYS A 4 40.79 -52.55 29.82
C LYS A 4 40.56 -52.28 28.33
N ASN A 5 41.57 -51.82 27.58
CA ASN A 5 42.60 -52.60 26.86
C ASN A 5 42.06 -53.41 25.68
N GLN A 6 42.31 -52.90 24.46
CA GLN A 6 42.44 -53.66 23.21
C GLN A 6 43.68 -54.57 23.25
N PRO A 7 43.73 -55.58 22.36
CA PRO A 7 44.86 -55.61 21.44
C PRO A 7 44.51 -55.99 19.99
N ILE A 8 45.41 -55.54 19.12
CA ILE A 8 45.54 -55.76 17.67
C ILE A 8 46.05 -57.18 17.37
N PHE A 9 45.62 -57.78 16.26
CA PHE A 9 46.44 -58.75 15.53
C PHE A 9 46.20 -58.68 14.01
N ILE A 10 47.25 -59.01 13.28
CA ILE A 10 47.62 -58.61 11.91
C ILE A 10 47.43 -59.79 10.91
N LEU A 11 46.93 -59.45 9.71
CA LEU A 11 47.25 -59.95 8.34
C LEU A 11 47.18 -61.45 7.98
N LEU A 12 46.47 -61.77 6.88
CA LEU A 12 47.01 -62.50 5.71
C LEU A 12 46.10 -62.45 4.46
N ILE A 13 46.77 -62.39 3.32
CA ILE A 13 46.36 -62.03 1.95
C ILE A 13 45.78 -63.23 1.18
N LEU A 14 44.84 -63.01 0.25
CA LEU A 14 44.83 -63.78 -1.01
C LEU A 14 44.25 -63.03 -2.21
N PHE A 15 45.03 -63.13 -3.29
CA PHE A 15 44.93 -62.58 -4.64
C PHE A 15 43.63 -62.90 -5.39
N SER A 16 43.18 -61.99 -6.25
CA SER A 16 42.91 -62.28 -7.67
C SER A 16 42.80 -60.98 -8.48
N ILE A 17 43.78 -60.79 -9.36
CA ILE A 17 43.83 -59.76 -10.40
C ILE A 17 43.07 -60.30 -11.61
N PHE A 18 42.06 -59.58 -12.09
CA PHE A 18 41.66 -59.66 -13.49
C PHE A 18 41.67 -58.25 -14.09
N PHE A 19 42.63 -58.06 -14.99
CA PHE A 19 42.67 -56.97 -15.95
C PHE A 19 41.44 -57.03 -16.85
N ASN A 20 40.68 -55.94 -16.93
CA ASN A 20 40.06 -55.57 -18.20
C ASN A 20 39.88 -54.04 -18.27
N CYS A 21 40.79 -53.37 -18.96
CA CYS A 21 40.59 -51.99 -19.40
C CYS A 21 39.79 -52.03 -20.70
N LYS A 22 38.57 -51.48 -20.69
CA LYS A 22 37.99 -50.88 -21.88
C LYS A 22 37.19 -49.64 -21.46
N ASN A 23 37.62 -48.51 -22.01
CA ASN A 23 37.00 -47.20 -21.91
C ASN A 23 35.50 -47.27 -22.14
N ASP A 24 34.72 -46.76 -21.20
CA ASP A 24 33.52 -45.97 -21.50
C ASP A 24 33.39 -44.86 -20.46
N LYS A 25 33.13 -43.66 -20.97
CA LYS A 25 33.19 -42.38 -20.28
C LYS A 25 32.23 -42.36 -19.09
N ARG A 26 32.74 -42.03 -17.91
CA ARG A 26 31.92 -41.59 -16.78
C ARG A 26 31.36 -40.21 -17.13
N THR A 27 30.05 -40.13 -17.33
CA THR A 27 29.30 -38.88 -17.19
C THR A 27 29.35 -38.50 -15.72
N GLU A 28 29.95 -37.35 -15.42
CA GLU A 28 29.83 -36.72 -14.11
C GLU A 28 28.35 -36.34 -13.88
N PRO A 29 27.83 -36.45 -12.65
CA PRO A 29 26.52 -35.93 -12.34
C PRO A 29 26.59 -34.41 -12.47
N ILE A 30 25.75 -33.86 -13.35
CA ILE A 30 25.48 -32.43 -13.42
C ILE A 30 24.88 -32.08 -12.05
N GLU A 31 25.65 -31.37 -11.21
CA GLU A 31 25.06 -30.55 -10.17
C GLU A 31 24.18 -29.55 -10.89
N GLU A 32 22.86 -29.78 -10.85
CA GLU A 32 21.90 -28.71 -11.05
C GLU A 32 22.14 -27.72 -9.90
N THR A 33 23.03 -26.77 -10.14
CA THR A 33 22.97 -25.48 -9.45
C THR A 33 21.63 -24.88 -9.80
N ILE A 34 20.65 -25.13 -8.93
CA ILE A 34 19.45 -24.32 -8.81
C ILE A 34 19.98 -22.96 -8.38
N VAL A 35 20.24 -22.09 -9.36
CA VAL A 35 20.43 -20.68 -9.09
C VAL A 35 19.03 -20.18 -8.81
N GLU A 36 18.65 -20.12 -7.54
CA GLU A 36 17.61 -19.19 -7.09
C GLU A 36 18.14 -17.80 -7.47
N VAL A 37 17.75 -17.35 -8.66
CA VAL A 37 17.83 -15.94 -9.01
C VAL A 37 16.72 -15.30 -8.18
N GLU A 38 17.01 -14.95 -6.93
CA GLU A 38 16.27 -13.85 -6.31
C GLU A 38 16.44 -12.68 -7.27
N GLU A 39 15.36 -12.35 -8.00
CA GLU A 39 15.28 -11.10 -8.75
C GLU A 39 15.51 -10.00 -7.73
N VAL A 40 16.72 -9.42 -7.75
CA VAL A 40 17.06 -8.31 -6.87
C VAL A 40 16.28 -7.12 -7.40
N ILE A 41 15.14 -6.85 -6.78
CA ILE A 41 14.38 -5.62 -7.03
C ILE A 41 15.32 -4.47 -6.72
N GLU A 42 15.72 -3.72 -7.75
CA GLU A 42 16.53 -2.53 -7.58
C GLU A 42 15.77 -1.54 -6.70
N GLU A 43 16.37 -1.22 -5.55
CA GLU A 43 15.84 -0.19 -4.67
C GLU A 43 15.96 1.17 -5.38
N PRO A 44 14.93 2.02 -5.34
CA PRO A 44 15.00 3.35 -5.92
C PRO A 44 16.15 4.13 -5.31
N SER A 45 16.95 4.81 -6.14
CA SER A 45 18.13 5.54 -5.68
C SER A 45 17.80 6.80 -4.86
N ASN A 46 16.60 7.37 -5.06
CA ASN A 46 16.10 8.55 -4.36
C ASN A 46 14.73 8.26 -3.76
N VAL A 47 14.71 7.92 -2.47
CA VAL A 47 13.48 7.64 -1.70
C VAL A 47 13.17 8.80 -0.78
N ILE A 48 11.93 9.26 -0.80
CA ILE A 48 11.42 10.30 0.10
C ILE A 48 10.87 9.61 1.35
N ASP A 49 11.53 9.82 2.49
CA ASP A 49 11.04 9.29 3.77
C ASP A 49 9.84 10.11 4.27
N ILE A 50 8.79 9.40 4.67
CA ILE A 50 7.68 9.93 5.45
C ILE A 50 7.65 9.14 6.76
N VAL A 51 7.57 9.82 7.89
CA VAL A 51 7.47 9.19 9.21
C VAL A 51 6.32 9.78 10.00
N THR A 52 5.49 8.92 10.57
CA THR A 52 4.45 9.32 11.53
C THR A 52 4.71 8.65 12.86
N ARG A 53 4.71 9.41 13.96
CA ARG A 53 4.82 8.89 15.33
C ARG A 53 3.55 9.14 16.13
N SER A 54 2.83 10.20 15.81
CA SER A 54 1.50 10.52 16.35
C SER A 54 0.58 11.05 15.23
N MET A 55 0.03 12.26 15.36
CA MET A 55 -0.89 12.90 14.39
C MET A 55 -0.14 13.91 13.53
N GLU A 56 0.87 13.44 12.80
CA GLU A 56 1.69 14.29 11.93
C GLU A 56 2.34 13.50 10.79
N PHE A 57 2.74 14.22 9.74
CA PHE A 57 3.69 13.73 8.76
C PHE A 57 5.04 14.43 8.94
N GLN A 58 6.10 13.64 9.15
CA GLN A 58 7.49 14.13 9.11
C GLN A 58 8.08 13.75 7.76
N SER A 59 8.33 14.75 6.92
CA SER A 59 8.96 14.60 5.60
C SER A 59 9.57 15.92 5.17
N VAL A 60 10.21 15.93 4.01
CA VAL A 60 10.71 17.15 3.37
C VAL A 60 9.57 18.10 2.98
N ASP A 61 9.90 19.37 2.79
CA ASP A 61 8.93 20.41 2.37
C ASP A 61 8.88 20.58 0.85
N THR A 62 9.88 20.07 0.13
CA THR A 62 10.00 20.23 -1.33
C THR A 62 10.62 18.99 -1.95
N ILE A 63 10.05 18.57 -3.09
CA ILE A 63 10.55 17.46 -3.92
C ILE A 63 10.55 17.88 -5.39
N SER A 64 11.23 17.12 -6.24
CA SER A 64 11.23 17.28 -7.69
C SER A 64 9.94 16.73 -8.31
N SER A 65 9.55 17.25 -9.48
CA SER A 65 8.45 16.69 -10.29
C SER A 65 8.85 15.37 -10.96
N GLY A 66 7.91 14.73 -11.65
CA GLY A 66 8.13 13.42 -12.28
C GLY A 66 7.88 12.27 -11.31
N TRP A 67 8.58 11.16 -11.48
CA TRP A 67 8.40 9.98 -10.65
C TRP A 67 9.07 10.14 -9.28
N ASN A 68 8.32 9.85 -8.23
CA ASN A 68 8.76 9.97 -6.85
C ASN A 68 8.39 8.70 -6.09
N THR A 69 9.37 8.11 -5.40
CA THR A 69 9.15 6.97 -4.51
C THR A 69 9.15 7.43 -3.07
N PHE A 70 8.08 7.13 -2.35
CA PHE A 70 7.88 7.44 -0.95
C PHE A 70 8.02 6.17 -0.11
N LYS A 71 8.78 6.24 0.97
CA LYS A 71 8.81 5.22 2.02
C LYS A 71 8.10 5.77 3.24
N TYR A 72 6.87 5.32 3.46
CA TYR A 72 6.06 5.76 4.58
C TYR A 72 6.16 4.79 5.76
N GLN A 73 6.79 5.24 6.85
CA GLN A 73 6.95 4.50 8.08
C GLN A 73 5.92 4.97 9.12
N ASN A 74 4.90 4.17 9.36
CA ASN A 74 3.96 4.38 10.44
C ASN A 74 4.53 3.81 11.73
N LEU A 75 5.12 4.67 12.56
CA LEU A 75 5.61 4.32 13.89
C LEU A 75 4.60 4.63 14.99
N SER A 76 3.38 5.07 14.65
CA SER A 76 2.29 5.37 15.58
C SER A 76 1.52 4.09 15.96
N ASN A 77 0.44 4.25 16.74
CA ASN A 77 -0.45 3.16 17.12
C ASN A 77 -1.76 3.16 16.30
N GLU A 78 -1.85 4.04 15.31
CA GLU A 78 -3.05 4.30 14.52
C GLU A 78 -2.83 3.86 13.07
N THR A 79 -3.88 3.48 12.36
CA THR A 79 -3.79 3.25 10.91
C THR A 79 -3.73 4.59 10.19
N HIS A 80 -2.89 4.68 9.17
CA HIS A 80 -2.74 5.90 8.36
C HIS A 80 -2.62 5.57 6.88
N PHE A 81 -2.89 6.54 6.03
CA PHE A 81 -2.41 6.58 4.65
C PHE A 81 -1.80 7.97 4.42
N PHE A 82 -1.30 8.24 3.23
CA PHE A 82 -1.18 9.62 2.78
C PHE A 82 -1.78 9.78 1.39
N LEU A 83 -2.54 10.85 1.19
CA LEU A 83 -3.03 11.32 -0.11
C LEU A 83 -2.34 12.65 -0.41
N LEU A 84 -1.89 12.84 -1.64
CA LEU A 84 -1.31 14.10 -2.11
C LEU A 84 -2.34 14.86 -2.93
N ASP A 85 -2.91 15.89 -2.34
CA ASP A 85 -3.88 16.75 -2.98
C ASP A 85 -3.18 17.93 -3.64
N LYS A 86 -3.25 18.04 -4.96
CA LYS A 86 -2.77 19.22 -5.67
C LYS A 86 -3.82 20.32 -5.56
N TYR A 87 -3.43 21.44 -4.95
CA TYR A 87 -4.31 22.59 -4.78
C TYR A 87 -4.22 23.52 -6.00
N PRO A 88 -5.33 24.18 -6.38
CA PRO A 88 -5.31 25.16 -7.45
C PRO A 88 -4.42 26.36 -7.10
N GLU A 89 -3.97 27.08 -8.12
CA GLU A 89 -3.06 28.22 -7.95
C GLU A 89 -3.61 29.26 -6.97
N GLY A 90 -2.75 29.73 -6.06
CA GLY A 90 -3.11 30.71 -5.04
C GLY A 90 -3.86 30.14 -3.85
N LYS A 91 -4.11 28.82 -3.79
CA LYS A 91 -4.62 28.13 -2.61
C LYS A 91 -3.52 27.43 -1.84
N SER A 92 -3.70 27.37 -0.53
CA SER A 92 -2.71 26.85 0.42
C SER A 92 -3.38 26.10 1.57
N VAL A 93 -2.57 25.56 2.48
CA VAL A 93 -3.07 24.92 3.71
C VAL A 93 -3.87 25.89 4.58
N ASP A 94 -3.57 27.19 4.55
CA ASP A 94 -4.35 28.18 5.30
C ASP A 94 -5.79 28.27 4.78
N ASN A 95 -5.97 28.16 3.45
CA ASN A 95 -7.30 28.09 2.85
C ASN A 95 -8.02 26.80 3.23
N ALA A 96 -7.31 25.67 3.23
CA ALA A 96 -7.88 24.40 3.68
C ALA A 96 -8.37 24.47 5.13
N ILE A 97 -7.55 25.01 6.04
CA ILE A 97 -7.89 25.13 7.47
C ILE A 97 -9.06 26.11 7.70
N THR A 98 -9.15 27.20 6.93
CA THR A 98 -10.13 28.26 7.20
C THR A 98 -11.42 28.12 6.43
N GLU A 99 -11.41 27.47 5.25
CA GLU A 99 -12.56 27.37 4.34
C GLU A 99 -13.09 25.93 4.18
N ILE A 100 -12.24 24.91 4.33
CA ILE A 100 -12.61 23.48 4.12
C ILE A 100 -12.85 22.78 5.46
N ALA A 101 -11.88 22.82 6.37
CA ALA A 101 -11.92 22.08 7.63
C ALA A 101 -13.17 22.34 8.49
N PRO A 102 -13.68 23.58 8.64
CA PRO A 102 -14.90 23.84 9.41
C PRO A 102 -16.15 23.22 8.78
N VAL A 103 -16.20 23.14 7.45
CA VAL A 103 -17.32 22.53 6.71
C VAL A 103 -17.31 21.01 6.91
N PHE A 104 -16.12 20.39 6.84
CA PHE A 104 -15.96 18.98 7.14
C PHE A 104 -16.25 18.63 8.60
N GLU A 105 -15.80 19.46 9.55
CA GLU A 105 -16.10 19.28 10.97
C GLU A 105 -17.62 19.36 11.24
N GLU A 106 -18.31 20.36 10.68
CA GLU A 106 -19.78 20.48 10.80
C GLU A 106 -20.50 19.26 10.20
N GLY A 107 -20.14 18.88 8.98
CA GLY A 107 -20.76 17.74 8.29
C GLY A 107 -20.56 16.44 9.05
N MET A 108 -19.35 16.20 9.56
CA MET A 108 -19.01 14.99 10.29
C MET A 108 -19.64 14.95 11.69
N ASP A 109 -19.72 16.09 12.40
CA ASP A 109 -20.43 16.19 13.68
C ASP A 109 -21.92 15.82 13.51
N LEU A 110 -22.56 16.25 12.42
CA LEU A 110 -23.95 15.89 12.10
C LEU A 110 -24.09 14.41 11.75
N ILE A 111 -23.21 13.86 10.89
CA ILE A 111 -23.21 12.42 10.55
C ILE A 111 -23.06 11.57 11.81
N ASN A 112 -22.10 11.89 12.67
CA ASN A 112 -21.86 11.18 13.95
C ASN A 112 -23.04 11.28 14.92
N ALA A 113 -23.83 12.35 14.85
CA ALA A 113 -25.07 12.51 15.60
C ALA A 113 -26.27 11.75 15.00
N GLY A 114 -26.07 10.96 13.94
CA GLY A 114 -27.11 10.21 13.23
C GLY A 114 -27.92 11.05 12.24
N LYS A 115 -27.44 12.23 11.87
CA LYS A 115 -28.10 13.18 10.96
C LYS A 115 -27.40 13.25 9.61
N ALA A 116 -27.23 12.08 8.97
CA ALA A 116 -26.43 11.96 7.75
C ALA A 116 -26.88 12.92 6.63
N GLU A 117 -28.19 13.06 6.40
CA GLU A 117 -28.71 13.98 5.37
C GLU A 117 -28.32 15.45 5.63
N GLU A 118 -28.44 15.91 6.89
CA GLU A 118 -28.01 17.26 7.27
C GLU A 118 -26.49 17.43 7.13
N GLY A 119 -25.72 16.40 7.50
CA GLY A 119 -24.26 16.41 7.41
C GLY A 119 -23.76 16.48 5.96
N PHE A 120 -24.34 15.68 5.06
CA PHE A 120 -24.04 15.77 3.63
C PHE A 120 -24.47 17.10 3.03
N ALA A 121 -25.60 17.67 3.46
CA ALA A 121 -26.01 19.00 3.03
C ALA A 121 -25.02 20.10 3.46
N ALA A 122 -24.30 19.93 4.57
CA ALA A 122 -23.28 20.88 5.01
C ALA A 122 -22.12 21.00 4.02
N PHE A 123 -21.73 19.92 3.33
CA PHE A 123 -20.68 19.96 2.31
C PHE A 123 -21.02 20.84 1.10
N GLY A 124 -22.29 21.19 0.90
CA GLY A 124 -22.69 22.22 -0.07
C GLY A 124 -22.17 23.63 0.25
N LYS A 125 -21.58 23.84 1.44
CA LYS A 125 -20.91 25.08 1.84
C LYS A 125 -19.42 25.12 1.48
N LEU A 126 -18.88 24.04 0.93
CA LEU A 126 -17.50 24.01 0.45
C LEU A 126 -17.30 25.13 -0.59
N PRO A 127 -16.13 25.78 -0.59
CA PRO A 127 -15.88 26.86 -1.52
C PRO A 127 -15.80 26.33 -2.96
N GLU A 128 -16.17 27.17 -3.94
CA GLU A 128 -16.24 26.77 -5.36
C GLU A 128 -14.93 26.12 -5.86
N TRP A 129 -13.79 26.64 -5.41
CA TRP A 129 -12.46 26.14 -5.78
C TRP A 129 -12.12 24.75 -5.21
N PHE A 130 -12.91 24.22 -4.26
CA PHE A 130 -12.70 22.87 -3.72
C PHE A 130 -12.75 21.81 -4.83
N GLY A 131 -13.64 21.98 -5.81
CA GLY A 131 -13.77 21.07 -6.95
C GLY A 131 -12.56 21.06 -7.89
N ASP A 132 -11.64 22.02 -7.75
CA ASP A 132 -10.41 22.11 -8.54
C ASP A 132 -9.21 21.40 -7.88
N ILE A 133 -9.39 20.81 -6.70
CA ILE A 133 -8.36 19.98 -6.05
C ILE A 133 -8.20 18.67 -6.83
N ILE A 134 -6.96 18.27 -7.08
CA ILE A 134 -6.64 17.03 -7.80
C ILE A 134 -5.99 16.03 -6.83
N PHE A 135 -6.71 14.98 -6.49
CA PHE A 135 -6.18 13.81 -5.77
C PHE A 135 -5.08 13.18 -6.64
N SER A 136 -3.82 13.24 -6.23
CA SER A 136 -2.67 12.90 -7.10
C SER A 136 -1.95 11.62 -6.68
N GLY A 137 -2.68 10.74 -6.01
CA GLY A 137 -2.17 9.49 -5.47
C GLY A 137 -1.52 9.64 -4.11
N GLY A 138 -0.89 8.56 -3.68
CA GLY A 138 -0.24 8.45 -2.38
C GLY A 138 -0.25 6.99 -1.95
N SER A 139 0.12 6.70 -0.70
CA SER A 139 0.01 5.31 -0.23
C SER A 139 -1.45 4.96 0.08
N GLY A 140 -1.77 3.68 -0.09
CA GLY A 140 -2.93 3.11 0.62
C GLY A 140 -2.71 3.11 2.15
N LEU A 141 -3.70 2.60 2.87
CA LEU A 141 -3.69 2.40 4.31
C LEU A 141 -2.52 1.51 4.75
N ILE A 142 -1.89 1.86 5.87
CA ILE A 142 -0.83 1.12 6.53
C ILE A 142 -1.13 0.97 8.02
N ALA A 143 -1.02 -0.27 8.49
CA ALA A 143 -1.24 -0.61 9.87
C ALA A 143 -0.19 0.02 10.81
N PRO A 144 -0.48 0.11 12.12
CA PRO A 144 0.50 0.53 13.12
C PRO A 144 1.80 -0.26 13.02
N LYS A 145 2.95 0.42 13.14
CA LYS A 145 4.30 -0.19 13.08
C LYS A 145 4.66 -0.82 11.72
N HIS A 146 3.93 -0.50 10.65
CA HIS A 146 4.23 -0.98 9.30
C HIS A 146 4.89 0.10 8.45
N THR A 147 5.46 -0.33 7.33
CA THR A 147 6.05 0.54 6.31
C THR A 147 5.46 0.19 4.95
N ALA A 148 5.10 1.21 4.16
CA ALA A 148 4.78 1.05 2.74
C ALA A 148 5.79 1.78 1.88
N THR A 149 6.00 1.26 0.67
CA THR A 149 6.76 1.94 -0.37
C THR A 149 5.87 2.12 -1.59
N THR A 150 5.62 3.38 -1.96
CA THR A 150 4.71 3.74 -3.06
C THR A 150 5.40 4.70 -4.00
N THR A 151 5.28 4.47 -5.31
CA THR A 151 5.83 5.32 -6.36
C THR A 151 4.70 5.90 -7.19
N ILE A 152 4.68 7.22 -7.34
CA ILE A 152 3.66 7.97 -8.08
C ILE A 152 4.34 9.08 -8.88
N LYS A 153 3.66 9.53 -9.94
CA LYS A 153 4.11 10.65 -10.76
C LYS A 153 3.41 11.92 -10.30
N LEU A 154 4.19 12.98 -10.08
CA LEU A 154 3.69 14.27 -9.62
C LEU A 154 4.09 15.38 -10.57
N ASP A 155 3.13 16.23 -10.92
CA ASP A 155 3.39 17.45 -11.68
C ASP A 155 3.82 18.58 -10.72
N PRO A 156 4.52 19.61 -11.21
CA PRO A 156 4.83 20.77 -10.38
C PRO A 156 3.58 21.42 -9.79
N GLY A 157 3.66 21.87 -8.53
CA GLY A 157 2.55 22.52 -7.85
C GLY A 157 2.65 22.53 -6.33
N TYR A 158 1.61 23.09 -5.71
CA TYR A 158 1.40 23.08 -4.26
C TYR A 158 0.52 21.90 -3.88
N TYR A 159 1.01 21.07 -2.96
CA TYR A 159 0.31 19.89 -2.48
C TYR A 159 0.06 19.97 -0.99
N ILE A 160 -1.02 19.31 -0.54
CA ILE A 160 -1.20 18.94 0.86
C ILE A 160 -1.15 17.42 0.94
N MET A 161 -0.25 16.92 1.80
CA MET A 161 -0.21 15.54 2.23
C MET A 161 -1.21 15.34 3.37
N GLU A 162 -2.26 14.58 3.11
CA GLU A 162 -3.40 14.41 4.01
C GLU A 162 -3.57 12.96 4.47
N CYS A 163 -4.04 12.78 5.71
CA CYS A 163 -4.71 11.55 6.15
C CYS A 163 -6.03 11.92 6.83
N TYR A 164 -7.13 11.33 6.37
CA TYR A 164 -8.46 11.53 6.95
C TYR A 164 -9.06 10.25 7.55
N VAL A 165 -8.24 9.31 8.04
CA VAL A 165 -8.74 8.25 8.94
C VAL A 165 -9.34 8.90 10.20
N LYS A 166 -10.36 8.28 10.82
CA LYS A 166 -11.05 8.81 11.99
C LYS A 166 -10.49 8.24 13.30
N MET A 167 -10.33 9.11 14.28
CA MET A 167 -10.14 8.72 15.67
C MET A 167 -11.40 8.08 16.26
N PRO A 168 -11.33 7.37 17.40
CA PRO A 168 -12.49 6.75 18.06
C PRO A 168 -13.63 7.72 18.43
N ASN A 169 -13.37 9.02 18.45
CA ASN A 169 -14.37 10.07 18.66
C ASN A 169 -15.05 10.54 17.35
N GLY A 170 -14.74 9.92 16.21
CA GLY A 170 -15.28 10.23 14.90
C GLY A 170 -14.63 11.44 14.19
N LYS A 171 -13.57 12.04 14.76
CA LYS A 171 -12.85 13.16 14.12
C LYS A 171 -11.77 12.66 13.18
N PHE A 172 -11.66 13.30 12.01
CA PHE A 172 -10.61 13.02 11.03
C PHE A 172 -9.21 13.42 11.52
N HIS A 173 -8.20 12.64 11.15
CA HIS A 173 -6.79 12.92 11.46
C HIS A 173 -6.30 14.25 10.86
N THR A 174 -6.80 14.68 9.70
CA THR A 174 -6.53 16.00 9.11
C THR A 174 -6.80 17.11 10.11
N LEU A 175 -7.95 17.06 10.80
CA LEU A 175 -8.36 18.05 11.80
C LEU A 175 -7.49 18.01 13.08
N MET A 176 -6.59 17.03 13.18
CA MET A 176 -5.69 16.82 14.32
C MET A 176 -4.21 17.06 13.97
N GLY A 177 -3.90 17.47 12.74
CA GLY A 177 -2.55 17.83 12.33
C GLY A 177 -1.96 16.98 11.21
N MET A 178 -2.68 15.95 10.71
CA MET A 178 -2.23 15.16 9.55
C MET A 178 -2.57 15.84 8.21
N ALA A 179 -2.11 17.08 8.09
CA ALA A 179 -2.18 17.88 6.88
C ALA A 179 -0.84 18.63 6.75
N LYS A 180 0.04 18.13 5.87
CA LYS A 180 1.38 18.68 5.68
C LYS A 180 1.52 19.30 4.28
N PRO A 181 1.84 20.60 4.16
CA PRO A 181 2.25 21.18 2.89
C PRO A 181 3.48 20.48 2.30
N LEU A 182 3.45 20.32 0.97
CA LEU A 182 4.54 19.81 0.15
C LEU A 182 4.59 20.59 -1.17
N ILE A 183 5.76 21.06 -1.56
CA ILE A 183 5.98 21.70 -2.87
C ILE A 183 6.60 20.69 -3.83
N VAL A 184 6.00 20.55 -5.00
CA VAL A 184 6.62 19.81 -6.12
C VAL A 184 7.20 20.86 -7.07
N ALA A 185 8.52 20.91 -7.16
CA ALA A 185 9.26 21.87 -7.97
C ALA A 185 9.24 21.50 -9.46
N ASP A 186 9.48 22.49 -10.32
CA ASP A 186 9.57 22.30 -11.78
C ASP A 186 10.73 21.40 -12.22
N GLU A 187 11.76 21.27 -11.39
CA GLU A 187 12.88 20.37 -11.68
C GLU A 187 12.37 18.92 -11.70
N ASP A 188 12.50 18.25 -12.84
CA ASP A 188 12.16 16.84 -13.01
C ASP A 188 13.18 15.97 -12.26
N SER A 189 12.68 14.96 -11.55
CA SER A 189 13.51 14.06 -10.74
C SER A 189 14.47 13.21 -11.58
N GLY A 190 14.21 13.06 -12.89
CA GLY A 190 14.90 12.13 -13.77
C GLY A 190 14.62 10.66 -13.46
N ASN A 191 13.78 10.37 -12.46
CA ASN A 191 13.42 9.01 -12.08
C ASN A 191 12.47 8.41 -13.11
N ILE A 192 12.54 7.10 -13.26
CA ILE A 192 11.62 6.30 -14.06
C ILE A 192 10.76 5.43 -13.13
N PRO A 193 9.55 5.01 -13.54
CA PRO A 193 8.75 4.12 -12.71
C PRO A 193 9.44 2.76 -12.61
N PRO A 194 9.25 2.02 -11.51
CA PRO A 194 9.79 0.67 -11.36
C PRO A 194 9.14 -0.31 -12.35
N GLU A 195 9.83 -1.39 -12.65
CA GLU A 195 9.24 -2.51 -13.40
C GLU A 195 8.31 -3.32 -12.49
N ALA A 196 7.07 -3.52 -12.93
CA ALA A 196 6.05 -4.24 -12.17
C ALA A 196 6.07 -5.74 -12.49
N ALA A 197 6.11 -6.56 -11.44
CA ALA A 197 5.92 -8.00 -11.56
C ALA A 197 4.48 -8.34 -11.94
N VAL A 198 3.50 -7.63 -11.37
CA VAL A 198 2.05 -7.78 -11.59
C VAL A 198 1.43 -6.44 -11.95
N ASN A 199 0.61 -6.41 -13.00
CA ASN A 199 -0.14 -5.23 -13.41
C ASN A 199 -1.60 -5.34 -12.97
N ILE A 200 -2.03 -4.47 -12.06
CA ILE A 200 -3.42 -4.32 -11.63
C ILE A 200 -4.09 -3.25 -12.49
N THR A 201 -5.29 -3.55 -12.99
CA THR A 201 -6.22 -2.56 -13.55
C THR A 201 -7.33 -2.32 -12.54
N LEU A 202 -7.50 -1.05 -12.16
CA LEU A 202 -8.54 -0.57 -11.25
C LEU A 202 -9.60 0.18 -12.07
N SER A 203 -10.86 -0.23 -11.94
CA SER A 203 -11.98 0.31 -12.70
C SER A 203 -13.25 0.34 -11.84
N GLY A 204 -13.99 1.44 -11.89
CA GLY A 204 -15.28 1.58 -11.23
C GLY A 204 -16.43 0.90 -12.00
N GLU A 205 -16.17 0.35 -13.19
CA GLU A 205 -17.11 -0.40 -14.01
C GLU A 205 -16.79 -1.91 -14.04
N GLU A 206 -15.49 -2.26 -14.12
CA GLU A 206 -15.01 -3.64 -14.25
C GLU A 206 -14.43 -4.21 -12.94
N GLY A 207 -14.27 -3.39 -11.91
CA GLY A 207 -13.68 -3.76 -10.64
C GLY A 207 -12.14 -3.88 -10.69
N ILE A 208 -11.59 -4.68 -9.78
CA ILE A 208 -10.15 -4.94 -9.67
C ILE A 208 -9.78 -6.21 -10.45
N THR A 209 -8.85 -6.08 -11.39
CA THR A 209 -8.29 -7.20 -12.16
C THR A 209 -6.77 -7.12 -12.21
N TYR A 210 -6.10 -8.26 -12.39
CA TYR A 210 -4.64 -8.31 -12.53
C TYR A 210 -4.21 -9.41 -13.50
N ASP A 211 -3.07 -9.20 -14.17
CA ASP A 211 -2.63 -9.99 -15.32
C ASP A 211 -1.90 -11.29 -14.96
N LYS A 212 -1.31 -11.36 -13.76
CA LYS A 212 -0.48 -12.46 -13.29
C LYS A 212 -0.81 -12.83 -11.84
N THR A 213 -0.50 -14.05 -11.46
CA THR A 213 -0.61 -14.50 -10.07
C THR A 213 0.36 -13.72 -9.19
N ILE A 214 -0.13 -13.23 -8.06
CA ILE A 214 0.69 -12.60 -7.01
C ILE A 214 1.36 -13.72 -6.20
N THR A 215 2.68 -13.68 -6.10
CA THR A 215 3.48 -14.73 -5.45
C THR A 215 3.96 -14.31 -4.06
N LYS A 216 4.61 -15.22 -3.32
CA LYS A 216 5.31 -14.85 -2.08
C LYS A 216 6.59 -14.07 -2.38
N GLY A 217 7.12 -13.40 -1.37
CA GLY A 217 8.34 -12.61 -1.42
C GLY A 217 8.13 -11.18 -1.93
N LYS A 218 9.26 -10.49 -2.10
CA LYS A 218 9.28 -9.10 -2.52
C LYS A 218 8.86 -8.97 -3.99
N GLN A 219 7.93 -8.08 -4.29
CA GLN A 219 7.52 -7.76 -5.67
C GLN A 219 6.93 -6.35 -5.78
N VAL A 220 6.97 -5.79 -7.00
CA VAL A 220 6.33 -4.51 -7.32
C VAL A 220 5.03 -4.78 -8.06
N LEU A 221 3.95 -4.12 -7.64
CA LEU A 221 2.66 -4.16 -8.30
C LEU A 221 2.34 -2.76 -8.84
N SER A 222 1.92 -2.68 -10.11
CA SER A 222 1.37 -1.44 -10.67
C SER A 222 -0.14 -1.40 -10.49
N VAL A 223 -0.70 -0.21 -10.33
CA VAL A 223 -2.13 0.07 -10.28
C VAL A 223 -2.42 1.10 -11.35
N PHE A 224 -2.97 0.65 -12.48
CA PHE A 224 -3.47 1.53 -13.53
C PHE A 224 -4.93 1.87 -13.28
N VAL A 225 -5.24 3.16 -13.10
CA VAL A 225 -6.61 3.66 -12.93
C VAL A 225 -7.22 3.84 -14.31
N LYS A 226 -8.12 2.94 -14.70
CA LYS A 226 -8.71 2.91 -16.06
C LYS A 226 -9.79 3.98 -16.25
N ASP A 227 -10.66 4.10 -15.27
CA ASP A 227 -11.73 5.09 -15.17
C ASP A 227 -11.79 5.57 -13.72
N GLN A 228 -12.41 6.73 -13.49
CA GLN A 228 -12.50 7.29 -12.15
C GLN A 228 -13.80 8.09 -12.02
N LYS A 229 -14.44 7.99 -10.85
CA LYS A 229 -15.65 8.75 -10.53
C LYS A 229 -15.83 8.90 -9.02
N PRO A 230 -16.46 10.01 -8.58
CA PRO A 230 -16.99 10.06 -7.22
C PRO A 230 -17.98 8.94 -6.96
N HIS A 231 -17.83 8.28 -5.82
CA HIS A 231 -18.75 7.31 -5.27
C HIS A 231 -19.77 7.99 -4.33
N GLU A 232 -20.66 7.21 -3.74
CA GLU A 232 -21.76 7.67 -2.89
C GLU A 232 -21.27 8.44 -1.65
N ASN A 233 -20.02 8.20 -1.25
CA ASN A 233 -19.28 8.92 -0.22
C ASN A 233 -18.37 10.02 -0.80
N PHE A 234 -18.63 10.54 -2.01
CA PHE A 234 -17.92 11.63 -2.68
C PHE A 234 -16.44 11.44 -3.04
N ILE A 235 -15.82 10.34 -2.64
CA ILE A 235 -14.42 10.05 -2.96
C ILE A 235 -14.30 9.12 -4.17
N TRP A 236 -13.09 9.00 -4.66
CA TRP A 236 -12.74 8.18 -5.80
C TRP A 236 -12.43 6.75 -5.33
N HIS A 237 -12.19 5.84 -6.27
CA HIS A 237 -11.71 4.51 -5.89
C HIS A 237 -10.19 4.44 -5.98
N ASP A 238 -9.61 3.97 -4.88
CA ASP A 238 -8.19 3.69 -4.67
C ASP A 238 -7.95 2.17 -4.60
N LEU A 239 -6.73 1.76 -4.26
CA LEU A 239 -6.40 0.36 -4.02
C LEU A 239 -5.60 0.17 -2.75
N ASN A 240 -6.20 -0.51 -1.78
CA ASN A 240 -5.56 -0.92 -0.54
C ASN A 240 -5.27 -2.43 -0.55
N LEU A 241 -4.05 -2.81 -0.18
CA LEU A 241 -3.68 -4.20 0.07
C LEU A 241 -3.86 -4.53 1.55
N VAL A 242 -4.55 -5.64 1.82
CA VAL A 242 -4.92 -6.04 3.16
C VAL A 242 -4.60 -7.52 3.38
N LYS A 243 -3.94 -7.85 4.49
CA LYS A 243 -3.81 -9.23 4.99
C LYS A 243 -5.05 -9.56 5.84
N LEU A 244 -5.59 -10.75 5.62
CA LEU A 244 -6.75 -11.29 6.33
C LEU A 244 -6.34 -12.52 7.13
N GLU A 245 -6.40 -12.42 8.46
CA GLU A 245 -6.27 -13.57 9.36
C GLU A 245 -7.52 -14.46 9.30
N GLU A 246 -7.45 -15.67 9.86
CA GLU A 246 -8.59 -16.61 9.90
C GLU A 246 -9.82 -16.00 10.62
N THR A 247 -9.58 -15.10 11.58
CA THR A 247 -10.64 -14.41 12.33
C THR A 247 -11.22 -13.19 11.59
N ALA A 248 -10.64 -12.79 10.46
CA ALA A 248 -11.05 -11.58 9.76
C ALA A 248 -12.45 -11.71 9.14
N SER A 249 -13.28 -10.69 9.34
CA SER A 249 -14.58 -10.58 8.67
C SER A 249 -14.48 -9.67 7.44
N GLU A 250 -14.69 -10.24 6.26
CA GLU A 250 -14.72 -9.47 5.01
C GLU A 250 -15.88 -8.47 4.98
N ASP A 251 -17.03 -8.79 5.58
CA ASP A 251 -18.17 -7.86 5.68
C ASP A 251 -17.84 -6.69 6.61
N ALA A 252 -17.13 -6.95 7.72
CA ALA A 252 -16.70 -5.89 8.62
C ALA A 252 -15.64 -5.00 7.96
N LEU A 253 -14.73 -5.57 7.17
CA LEU A 253 -13.76 -4.81 6.37
C LEU A 253 -14.47 -3.95 5.32
N GLU A 254 -15.41 -4.51 4.55
CA GLU A 254 -16.17 -3.74 3.55
C GLU A 254 -16.93 -2.58 4.19
N ALA A 255 -17.62 -2.80 5.31
CA ALA A 255 -18.31 -1.75 6.04
C ALA A 255 -17.34 -0.69 6.59
N TRP A 256 -16.15 -1.12 7.05
CA TRP A 256 -15.14 -0.21 7.57
C TRP A 256 -14.54 0.70 6.49
N MET A 257 -14.55 0.32 5.22
CA MET A 257 -14.00 1.17 4.15
C MET A 257 -14.90 2.37 3.78
N ASP A 258 -16.11 2.49 4.34
CA ASP A 258 -17.01 3.61 4.06
C ASP A 258 -16.88 4.71 5.12
N TRP A 259 -16.09 5.75 4.84
CA TRP A 259 -15.89 6.86 5.79
C TRP A 259 -17.19 7.55 6.21
N SER A 260 -18.24 7.49 5.36
CA SER A 260 -19.51 8.17 5.59
C SER A 260 -20.38 7.47 6.63
N ASP A 261 -20.12 6.19 6.92
CA ASP A 261 -20.64 5.55 8.12
C ASP A 261 -19.89 6.10 9.34
N PRO A 262 -20.58 6.50 10.42
CA PRO A 262 -19.92 6.95 11.66
C PRO A 262 -18.81 6.01 12.17
N ASN A 263 -18.95 4.71 11.93
CA ASN A 263 -18.01 3.65 12.33
C ASN A 263 -17.06 3.19 11.22
N GLY A 264 -17.21 3.67 9.98
CA GLY A 264 -16.22 3.39 8.93
C GLY A 264 -14.98 4.26 9.10
N LEU A 265 -13.84 3.84 8.56
CA LEU A 265 -12.50 4.43 8.72
C LEU A 265 -12.13 4.83 10.15
N ILE A 266 -12.75 4.22 11.16
CA ILE A 266 -12.52 4.59 12.55
C ILE A 266 -11.47 3.68 13.17
N THR A 267 -10.55 4.22 13.97
CA THR A 267 -9.71 3.37 14.82
C THR A 267 -10.57 2.67 15.90
N PRO A 268 -10.33 1.38 16.18
CA PRO A 268 -9.39 0.48 15.51
C PRO A 268 -9.98 -0.14 14.24
N VAL A 269 -9.12 -0.62 13.36
CA VAL A 269 -9.52 -1.47 12.22
C VAL A 269 -10.22 -2.75 12.71
N PRO A 270 -11.01 -3.43 11.85
CA PRO A 270 -11.66 -4.69 12.22
C PRO A 270 -10.66 -5.77 12.66
N GLU A 271 -11.09 -6.67 13.55
CA GLU A 271 -10.25 -7.75 14.04
C GLU A 271 -9.76 -8.65 12.89
N GLY A 272 -8.48 -9.05 12.95
CA GLY A 272 -7.85 -9.91 11.93
C GLY A 272 -7.46 -9.19 10.63
N VAL A 273 -7.63 -7.87 10.55
CA VAL A 273 -7.28 -7.06 9.37
C VAL A 273 -5.94 -6.35 9.58
N THR A 274 -5.03 -6.46 8.62
CA THR A 274 -3.79 -5.68 8.59
C THR A 274 -3.61 -5.02 7.23
N PHE A 275 -3.61 -3.69 7.18
CA PHE A 275 -3.35 -2.92 5.97
C PHE A 275 -1.84 -2.82 5.69
N LEU A 276 -1.44 -3.06 4.43
CA LEU A 276 -0.05 -3.20 3.99
C LEU A 276 0.39 -2.15 2.96
N GLY A 277 -0.43 -1.13 2.73
CA GLY A 277 -0.21 -0.07 1.75
C GLY A 277 -1.09 -0.24 0.52
N GLY A 278 -0.57 0.20 -0.62
CA GLY A 278 -1.32 0.31 -1.86
C GLY A 278 -1.09 1.66 -2.53
N VAL A 279 -2.07 2.10 -3.32
CA VAL A 279 -2.03 3.35 -4.08
C VAL A 279 -3.35 4.10 -3.86
N ASN A 280 -3.26 5.34 -3.38
CA ASN A 280 -4.40 6.21 -3.12
C ASN A 280 -4.99 6.81 -4.42
N ASP A 281 -6.09 7.56 -4.29
CA ASP A 281 -6.88 8.15 -5.36
C ASP A 281 -6.04 8.96 -6.37
N MET A 282 -6.24 8.70 -7.66
CA MET A 282 -5.62 9.47 -8.75
C MET A 282 -6.51 9.51 -10.00
N PRO A 283 -6.30 10.47 -10.92
CA PRO A 283 -7.07 10.58 -12.15
C PRO A 283 -6.95 9.33 -13.02
N ALA A 284 -8.02 9.04 -13.76
CA ALA A 284 -8.00 8.03 -14.80
C ALA A 284 -6.87 8.26 -15.81
N GLY A 285 -6.25 7.19 -16.26
CA GLY A 285 -5.08 7.20 -17.14
C GLY A 285 -3.74 7.22 -16.41
N ASN A 286 -3.73 7.42 -15.09
CA ASN A 286 -2.50 7.38 -14.29
C ASN A 286 -2.21 5.99 -13.75
N THR A 287 -0.93 5.78 -13.43
CA THR A 287 -0.43 4.54 -12.81
C THR A 287 0.37 4.88 -11.56
N GLY A 288 0.02 4.24 -10.44
CA GLY A 288 0.88 4.18 -9.26
C GLY A 288 1.52 2.80 -9.12
N TYR A 289 2.55 2.70 -8.28
CA TYR A 289 3.22 1.43 -7.98
C TYR A 289 3.38 1.30 -6.48
N PHE A 290 3.33 0.08 -5.97
CA PHE A 290 3.69 -0.17 -4.59
C PHE A 290 4.49 -1.47 -4.48
N THR A 291 5.45 -1.46 -3.55
CA THR A 291 6.30 -2.61 -3.26
C THR A 291 5.76 -3.34 -2.06
N VAL A 292 5.69 -4.66 -2.15
CA VAL A 292 5.24 -5.54 -1.08
C VAL A 292 6.26 -6.64 -0.86
N ASP A 293 6.22 -7.25 0.32
CA ASP A 293 6.93 -8.49 0.64
C ASP A 293 5.91 -9.44 1.30
N LEU A 294 5.43 -10.41 0.52
CA LEU A 294 4.27 -11.21 0.91
C LEU A 294 4.67 -12.58 1.44
N LEU A 295 4.17 -12.90 2.62
CA LEU A 295 4.18 -14.28 3.13
C LEU A 295 2.96 -15.04 2.57
N PRO A 296 3.01 -16.38 2.54
CA PRO A 296 1.82 -17.18 2.28
C PRO A 296 0.66 -16.81 3.22
N GLY A 297 -0.56 -16.79 2.68
CA GLY A 297 -1.75 -16.42 3.42
C GLY A 297 -2.86 -15.82 2.56
N LYS A 298 -3.93 -15.39 3.22
CA LYS A 298 -5.11 -14.78 2.59
C LYS A 298 -4.97 -13.25 2.59
N TYR A 299 -5.26 -12.65 1.44
CA TYR A 299 -5.19 -11.22 1.22
C TYR A 299 -6.41 -10.72 0.47
N ALA A 300 -6.62 -9.42 0.48
CA ALA A 300 -7.58 -8.76 -0.37
C ALA A 300 -7.03 -7.44 -0.91
N PHE A 301 -7.47 -7.09 -2.12
CA PHE A 301 -7.52 -5.70 -2.55
C PHE A 301 -8.89 -5.12 -2.27
N ILE A 302 -8.94 -3.90 -1.76
CA ILE A 302 -10.19 -3.20 -1.49
C ILE A 302 -10.05 -1.69 -1.72
N SER A 303 -11.08 -1.07 -2.28
CA SER A 303 -11.18 0.39 -2.39
C SER A 303 -11.93 1.01 -1.21
N GLU A 304 -11.65 2.27 -0.92
CA GLU A 304 -12.30 3.08 0.12
C GLU A 304 -13.70 3.57 -0.28
N VAL A 305 -14.58 2.67 -0.74
CA VAL A 305 -15.92 3.08 -1.21
C VAL A 305 -17.00 2.12 -0.72
N PRO A 306 -18.27 2.57 -0.60
CA PRO A 306 -19.33 1.69 -0.11
C PRO A 306 -19.61 0.53 -1.08
N ASN A 307 -20.08 -0.61 -0.57
CA ASN A 307 -20.55 -1.75 -1.38
C ASN A 307 -19.49 -2.30 -2.38
N THR A 308 -18.21 -2.33 -1.99
CA THR A 308 -17.09 -2.76 -2.83
C THR A 308 -17.29 -4.14 -3.47
N LYS A 309 -17.87 -5.12 -2.77
CA LYS A 309 -18.12 -6.47 -3.31
C LYS A 309 -19.04 -6.43 -4.51
N SER A 310 -20.12 -5.64 -4.43
CA SER A 310 -21.08 -5.49 -5.54
C SER A 310 -20.49 -4.79 -6.75
N LYS A 311 -19.47 -3.95 -6.55
CA LYS A 311 -18.76 -3.18 -7.56
C LYS A 311 -17.52 -3.89 -8.12
N GLY A 312 -17.18 -5.06 -7.60
CA GLY A 312 -15.93 -5.75 -7.93
C GLY A 312 -14.67 -5.04 -7.40
N LEU A 313 -14.83 -4.07 -6.50
CA LEU A 313 -13.77 -3.31 -5.83
C LEU A 313 -13.32 -3.96 -4.50
N PHE A 314 -13.71 -5.22 -4.29
CA PHE A 314 -13.19 -6.11 -3.25
C PHE A 314 -12.75 -7.40 -3.94
N LYS A 315 -11.45 -7.69 -3.92
CA LYS A 315 -10.87 -8.89 -4.55
C LYS A 315 -10.00 -9.67 -3.57
N VAL A 316 -10.52 -10.81 -3.09
CA VAL A 316 -9.77 -11.76 -2.25
C VAL A 316 -8.86 -12.63 -3.11
N PHE A 317 -7.65 -12.92 -2.61
CA PHE A 317 -6.71 -13.87 -3.20
C PHE A 317 -5.85 -14.56 -2.12
N GLU A 318 -5.21 -15.66 -2.50
CA GLU A 318 -4.28 -16.39 -1.65
C GLU A 318 -2.88 -16.34 -2.25
N VAL A 319 -1.88 -16.11 -1.38
CA VAL A 319 -0.47 -16.30 -1.70
C VAL A 319 -0.08 -17.67 -1.18
N ILE A 320 0.43 -18.52 -2.06
CA ILE A 320 0.85 -19.89 -1.75
C ILE A 320 2.37 -19.98 -1.55
N GLU A 321 2.82 -21.09 -0.95
CA GLU A 321 4.23 -21.46 -0.87
C GLU A 321 4.88 -21.68 -2.24
#